data_AF-D0NVD0-F1
#
_entry.id   AF-D0NVD0-F1
#
_cell.length_a   1.000
_cell.length_b   1.000
_cell.length_c   1.000
_cell.angle_alpha   90.00
_cell.angle_beta   90.00
_cell.angle_gamma   90.00
#
_symmetry.space_group_name_H-M   'P 1'
#
loop_
_entity.id
_entity.type
_entity.pdbx_description
1 polymer ?
#
loop_
_entity_poly.entity_id
_entity_poly.type
_entity_poly.pdbx_seq_one_letter_code
_entity_poly.pdbx_strand_id
1 'polypeptide(L)'
;MYGSDIDITVEYITSPVEISAPKLNREATDDCKVTAMPTSVSEMGKSLLTGKVISANSKRMLKAEFDFLLEDSCSCKSKPRPCIFIHGLGIREEEPTNADELPKYWGDLTDHAPCCSSMKYAVLDSIKYAWTDKVQQQKVCDRMLTVSETSRGGTISDTIIISHAMGGLLVAGAIAMGTCSLASSSTWISTASPMSGSMSSDYFQDSCKDDTVLFMEIFVDLTGYCPAGVQKQRVCPYVQQAIRRDLLH
;
A
#
# COMPACT_ATOMS: atom_id res chain seq x y z
N MET A 1 22.79 -4.00 -4.02
CA MET A 1 22.39 -5.32 -3.50
C MET A 1 21.85 -6.09 -4.68
N TYR A 2 22.53 -7.16 -5.07
CA TYR A 2 22.03 -8.06 -6.10
C TYR A 2 21.09 -9.09 -5.44
N GLY A 3 20.19 -9.69 -6.22
CA GLY A 3 19.27 -10.71 -5.70
C GLY A 3 19.99 -11.93 -5.11
N SER A 4 21.23 -12.18 -5.54
CA SER A 4 22.14 -13.21 -5.02
C SER A 4 22.68 -12.93 -3.61
N ASP A 5 22.52 -11.72 -3.08
CA ASP A 5 23.00 -11.34 -1.74
C ASP A 5 21.93 -11.49 -0.65
N ILE A 6 20.74 -12.02 -0.99
CA ILE A 6 19.60 -12.13 -0.08
C ILE A 6 19.26 -13.61 0.17
N ASP A 7 19.57 -14.09 1.36
CA ASP A 7 19.04 -15.35 1.88
C ASP A 7 17.67 -15.10 2.54
N ILE A 8 16.62 -15.75 2.02
CA ILE A 8 15.28 -15.72 2.60
C ILE A 8 15.02 -17.03 3.33
N THR A 9 15.08 -16.99 4.67
CA THR A 9 14.61 -18.09 5.53
C THR A 9 13.14 -17.91 5.86
N VAL A 10 12.30 -18.87 5.47
CA VAL A 10 10.89 -18.93 5.84
C VAL A 10 10.71 -19.83 7.05
N GLU A 11 10.39 -19.25 8.20
CA GLU A 11 9.96 -20.00 9.37
C GLU A 11 8.43 -20.07 9.41
N TYR A 12 7.89 -21.28 9.36
CA TYR A 12 6.48 -21.50 9.59
C TYR A 12 6.20 -21.46 11.09
N ILE A 13 5.26 -20.60 11.50
CA ILE A 13 4.75 -20.62 12.87
C ILE A 13 4.17 -22.01 13.12
N THR A 14 4.65 -22.68 14.17
CA THR A 14 4.28 -24.07 14.52
C THR A 14 2.80 -24.25 14.85
N SER A 15 2.11 -23.15 15.15
CA SER A 15 0.71 -23.12 15.55
C SER A 15 -0.05 -22.09 14.72
N PRO A 16 -1.28 -22.41 14.25
CA PRO A 16 -2.13 -21.43 13.57
C PRO A 16 -2.44 -20.25 14.50
N VAL A 17 -2.45 -19.03 13.95
CA VAL A 17 -2.99 -17.86 14.65
C VAL A 17 -4.52 -17.95 14.61
N GLU A 18 -5.16 -18.03 15.78
CA GLU A 18 -6.62 -18.01 15.86
C GLU A 18 -7.16 -16.60 15.56
N ILE A 19 -7.82 -16.45 14.41
CA ILE A 19 -8.54 -15.22 14.05
C ILE A 19 -9.99 -15.37 14.49
N SER A 20 -10.30 -14.91 15.70
CA SER A 20 -11.69 -14.86 16.19
C SER A 20 -12.47 -13.74 15.52
N ALA A 21 -13.68 -14.05 15.04
CA ALA A 21 -14.58 -13.04 14.51
C ALA A 21 -14.87 -11.97 15.59
N PRO A 22 -14.83 -10.67 15.24
CA PRO A 22 -15.15 -9.61 16.19
C PRO A 22 -16.59 -9.80 16.71
N LYS A 23 -16.74 -9.77 18.04
CA LYS A 23 -18.06 -9.80 18.69
C LYS A 23 -18.69 -8.41 18.54
N LEU A 24 -19.64 -8.29 17.62
CA LEU A 24 -20.50 -7.11 17.52
C LEU A 24 -21.53 -7.17 18.66
N ASN A 25 -21.66 -6.08 19.43
CA ASN A 25 -22.78 -5.91 20.35
C ASN A 25 -24.07 -5.71 19.54
N ARG A 26 -25.22 -6.11 20.13
CA ARG A 26 -26.52 -6.02 19.45
C ARG A 26 -26.85 -4.59 19.01
N GLU A 27 -26.43 -3.59 19.79
CA GLU A 27 -26.60 -2.17 19.47
C GLU A 27 -25.80 -1.73 18.21
N ALA A 28 -24.58 -2.23 17.98
CA ALA A 28 -23.82 -1.92 16.76
C ALA A 28 -24.34 -2.67 15.52
N THR A 29 -25.16 -3.70 15.70
CA THR A 29 -25.74 -4.46 14.60
C THR A 29 -26.86 -3.67 13.91
N ASP A 30 -27.57 -2.83 14.67
CA ASP A 30 -28.63 -1.96 14.15
C ASP A 30 -28.05 -0.69 13.46
N ASP A 31 -26.85 -0.23 13.86
CA ASP A 31 -26.15 0.90 13.24
C ASP A 31 -25.36 0.52 11.97
N CYS A 32 -24.98 -0.75 11.81
CA CYS A 32 -24.28 -1.22 10.62
C CYS A 32 -25.26 -1.61 9.50
N LYS A 33 -25.64 -0.63 8.66
CA LYS A 33 -26.37 -0.91 7.42
C LYS A 33 -25.60 -1.91 6.56
N VAL A 34 -26.26 -2.99 6.11
CA VAL A 34 -25.68 -3.96 5.18
C VAL A 34 -25.32 -3.25 3.87
N THR A 35 -24.04 -2.97 3.67
CA THR A 35 -23.53 -2.18 2.55
C THR A 35 -23.01 -3.03 1.39
N ALA A 36 -22.89 -4.34 1.57
CA ALA A 36 -22.47 -5.26 0.52
C ALA A 36 -23.12 -6.64 0.69
N MET A 37 -23.42 -7.30 -0.43
CA MET A 37 -23.80 -8.71 -0.41
C MET A 37 -22.56 -9.58 -0.16
N PRO A 38 -22.68 -10.63 0.68
CA PRO A 38 -21.57 -11.56 0.92
C PRO A 38 -21.16 -12.23 -0.40
N THR A 39 -19.86 -12.24 -0.67
CA THR A 39 -19.30 -12.94 -1.82
C THR A 39 -19.09 -14.40 -1.46
N SER A 40 -19.47 -15.33 -2.35
CA SER A 40 -19.19 -16.76 -2.13
C SER A 40 -17.69 -16.99 -2.13
N VAL A 41 -17.18 -17.54 -1.04
CA VAL A 41 -15.79 -18.03 -0.95
C VAL A 41 -15.80 -19.55 -0.95
N SER A 42 -14.78 -20.16 -1.54
CA SER A 42 -14.56 -21.61 -1.40
C SER A 42 -14.28 -21.95 0.08
N GLU A 43 -14.48 -23.21 0.47
CA GLU A 43 -14.19 -23.65 1.85
C GLU A 43 -12.71 -23.46 2.24
N MET A 44 -11.79 -23.60 1.27
CA MET A 44 -10.38 -23.24 1.47
C MET A 44 -10.19 -21.73 1.67
N GLY A 45 -10.84 -20.90 0.85
CA GLY A 45 -10.82 -19.45 1.01
C GLY A 45 -11.37 -19.02 2.37
N LYS A 46 -12.47 -19.64 2.82
CA LYS A 46 -13.05 -19.41 4.14
C LYS A 46 -12.10 -19.78 5.26
N SER A 47 -11.38 -20.90 5.15
CA SER A 47 -10.40 -21.34 6.14
C SER A 47 -9.20 -20.39 6.22
N LEU A 48 -8.67 -19.94 5.06
CA LEU A 48 -7.61 -18.93 4.97
C LEU A 48 -8.03 -17.59 5.57
N LEU A 49 -9.24 -17.13 5.26
CA LEU A 49 -9.76 -15.84 5.75
C LEU A 49 -10.07 -15.84 7.25
N THR A 50 -10.28 -17.01 7.85
CA THR A 50 -10.69 -17.15 9.26
C THR A 50 -9.62 -17.80 10.14
N GLY A 51 -8.46 -18.15 9.59
CA GLY A 51 -7.41 -18.87 10.32
C GLY A 51 -7.82 -20.28 10.78
N LYS A 52 -8.91 -20.84 10.24
CA LYS A 52 -9.36 -22.20 10.59
C LYS A 52 -8.43 -23.25 9.99
N VAL A 53 -8.29 -24.37 10.72
CA VAL A 53 -7.46 -25.50 10.31
C VAL A 53 -7.88 -26.01 8.94
N ILE A 54 -6.98 -25.91 7.96
CA ILE A 54 -7.16 -26.51 6.64
C ILE A 54 -6.89 -28.00 6.80
N SER A 55 -7.83 -28.86 6.39
CA SER A 55 -7.70 -30.31 6.52
C SER A 55 -6.38 -30.82 5.92
N ALA A 56 -5.60 -31.52 6.75
CA ALA A 56 -4.29 -32.07 6.39
C ALA A 56 -4.35 -33.16 5.30
N ASN A 57 -5.54 -33.67 4.94
CA ASN A 57 -5.70 -34.57 3.80
C ASN A 57 -5.52 -33.86 2.45
N SER A 58 -5.53 -32.53 2.44
CA SER A 58 -5.13 -31.71 1.30
C SER A 58 -3.73 -31.15 1.51
N LYS A 59 -2.78 -31.95 2.03
CA LYS A 59 -1.36 -31.63 1.93
C LYS A 59 -1.08 -31.33 0.47
N ARG A 60 -0.86 -30.05 0.17
CA ARG A 60 -0.35 -29.61 -1.11
C ARG A 60 0.98 -30.34 -1.24
N MET A 61 1.01 -31.40 -2.06
CA MET A 61 2.23 -32.15 -2.37
C MET A 61 3.11 -31.25 -3.23
N LEU A 62 3.59 -30.17 -2.64
CA LEU A 62 4.58 -29.31 -3.25
C LEU A 62 5.86 -30.14 -3.29
N LYS A 63 6.27 -30.49 -4.51
CA LYS A 63 7.63 -30.93 -4.80
C LYS A 63 8.57 -29.87 -4.23
N ALA A 64 9.67 -30.31 -3.59
CA ALA A 64 10.68 -29.41 -3.03
C ALA A 64 10.98 -28.26 -4.01
N GLU A 65 11.08 -27.06 -3.44
CA GLU A 65 11.33 -25.80 -4.14
C GLU A 65 12.42 -25.99 -5.20
N PHE A 66 12.13 -25.51 -6.41
CA PHE A 66 13.18 -25.25 -7.38
C PHE A 66 14.12 -24.23 -6.73
N ASP A 67 15.43 -24.47 -6.77
CA ASP A 67 16.44 -23.46 -6.46
C ASP A 67 16.04 -22.15 -7.14
N PHE A 68 15.73 -21.13 -6.34
CA PHE A 68 15.52 -19.78 -6.83
C PHE A 68 16.88 -19.21 -7.24
N LEU A 69 17.40 -19.66 -8.38
CA LEU A 69 18.44 -18.94 -9.09
C LEU A 69 17.79 -17.69 -9.67
N LEU A 70 17.88 -16.58 -8.92
CA LEU A 70 17.61 -15.25 -9.45
C LEU A 70 18.67 -15.00 -10.53
N GLU A 71 18.25 -15.00 -11.80
CA GLU A 71 19.13 -14.73 -12.94
C GLU A 71 19.93 -13.44 -12.70
N ASP A 72 21.22 -13.44 -13.05
CA ASP A 72 22.15 -12.32 -12.86
C ASP A 72 21.72 -11.02 -13.56
N SER A 73 20.71 -11.09 -14.44
CA SER A 73 20.15 -9.92 -15.12
C SER A 73 18.61 -9.96 -15.11
N CYS A 74 18.01 -9.00 -14.41
CA CYS A 74 16.58 -8.74 -14.49
C CYS A 74 16.29 -7.98 -15.80
N SER A 75 15.66 -8.64 -16.77
CA SER A 75 15.11 -7.97 -17.95
C SER A 75 13.61 -7.76 -17.80
N CYS A 76 13.06 -6.70 -18.42
CA CYS A 76 11.63 -6.52 -18.41
C CYS A 76 10.93 -7.56 -19.28
N LYS A 77 10.02 -8.33 -18.68
CA LYS A 77 9.22 -9.36 -19.38
C LYS A 77 7.95 -8.79 -20.03
N SER A 78 7.68 -7.51 -19.84
CA SER A 78 6.54 -6.79 -20.46
C SER A 78 7.03 -5.67 -21.36
N LYS A 79 6.13 -5.09 -22.16
CA LYS A 79 6.40 -3.83 -22.87
C LYS A 79 6.76 -2.75 -21.84
N PRO A 80 7.92 -2.07 -21.97
CA PRO A 80 8.26 -0.95 -21.11
C PRO A 80 7.21 0.16 -21.20
N ARG A 81 6.93 0.79 -20.07
CA ARG A 81 5.88 1.80 -19.90
C ARG A 81 6.39 2.98 -19.08
N PRO A 82 5.81 4.18 -19.23
CA PRO A 82 6.06 5.28 -18.31
C PRO A 82 5.80 4.86 -16.85
N CYS A 83 6.73 5.20 -15.97
CA CYS A 83 6.64 4.90 -14.55
C CYS A 83 6.45 6.16 -13.74
N ILE A 84 5.63 6.06 -12.69
CA ILE A 84 5.50 7.10 -11.68
C ILE A 84 5.73 6.54 -10.28
N PHE A 85 6.58 7.24 -9.53
CA PHE A 85 6.95 6.92 -8.16
C PHE A 85 6.25 7.87 -7.19
N ILE A 86 5.55 7.31 -6.21
CA ILE A 86 4.73 8.03 -5.24
C ILE A 86 5.28 7.76 -3.84
N HIS A 87 5.94 8.77 -3.28
CA HIS A 87 6.60 8.65 -1.99
C HIS A 87 5.59 8.50 -0.83
N GLY A 88 6.09 8.03 0.30
CA GLY A 88 5.35 7.92 1.56
C GLY A 88 5.39 9.19 2.40
N LEU A 89 5.24 9.05 3.71
CA LEU A 89 5.28 10.17 4.65
C LEU A 89 6.70 10.75 4.73
N GLY A 90 6.83 12.08 4.70
CA GLY A 90 8.10 12.75 5.05
C GLY A 90 8.48 13.98 4.22
N ILE A 91 7.70 14.32 3.19
CA ILE A 91 7.96 15.49 2.33
C ILE A 91 7.03 16.65 2.72
N ARG A 92 7.62 17.84 2.93
CA ARG A 92 6.91 19.11 3.21
C ARG A 92 6.81 20.01 1.97
N GLU A 93 7.88 20.09 1.19
CA GLU A 93 7.96 20.93 0.01
C GLU A 93 7.38 20.17 -1.19
N GLU A 94 6.16 20.53 -1.58
CA GLU A 94 5.48 19.99 -2.76
C GLU A 94 6.02 20.64 -4.03
N GLU A 95 6.21 19.83 -5.08
CA GLU A 95 6.52 20.34 -6.43
C GLU A 95 5.23 20.58 -7.22
N PRO A 96 5.17 21.62 -8.08
CA PRO A 96 3.99 21.93 -8.87
C PRO A 96 3.72 20.90 -9.97
N THR A 97 4.73 20.14 -10.40
CA THR A 97 4.65 19.09 -11.43
C THR A 97 5.42 17.83 -10.98
N ASN A 98 5.27 16.73 -11.71
CA ASN A 98 6.12 15.56 -11.48
C ASN A 98 7.59 15.91 -11.73
N ALA A 99 8.46 15.55 -10.79
CA ALA A 99 9.89 15.71 -10.92
C ALA A 99 10.50 14.60 -11.79
N ASP A 100 11.67 14.89 -12.36
CA ASP A 100 12.48 13.92 -13.12
C ASP A 100 13.35 13.05 -12.21
N GLU A 101 13.63 13.52 -10.99
CA GLU A 101 14.44 12.81 -10.01
C GLU A 101 13.97 13.12 -8.58
N LEU A 102 14.15 12.17 -7.67
CA LEU A 102 13.95 12.38 -6.24
C LEU A 102 14.93 11.52 -5.41
N PRO A 103 16.25 11.74 -5.57
CA PRO A 103 17.28 10.83 -5.04
C PRO A 103 17.31 10.78 -3.52
N LYS A 104 16.88 11.85 -2.84
CA LYS A 104 16.78 11.88 -1.37
C LYS A 104 15.81 10.84 -0.80
N TYR A 105 14.78 10.47 -1.56
CA TYR A 105 13.76 9.51 -1.12
C TYR A 105 13.96 8.14 -1.76
N TRP A 106 14.14 8.10 -3.08
CA TRP A 106 14.16 6.86 -3.86
C TRP A 106 15.56 6.36 -4.19
N GLY A 107 16.60 7.16 -3.92
CA GLY A 107 17.95 6.89 -4.39
C GLY A 107 18.08 7.07 -5.91
N ASP A 108 19.20 6.59 -6.44
CA ASP A 108 19.41 6.49 -7.88
C ASP A 108 18.88 5.13 -8.37
N LEU A 109 17.90 5.21 -9.25
CA LEU A 109 17.23 4.06 -9.86
C LEU A 109 17.59 3.90 -11.34
N THR A 110 18.55 4.68 -11.83
CA THR A 110 19.11 4.55 -13.18
C THR A 110 19.60 3.11 -13.38
N ASP A 111 19.26 2.51 -14.51
CA ASP A 111 19.57 1.12 -14.86
C ASP A 111 18.98 0.03 -13.95
N HIS A 112 18.17 0.40 -12.95
CA HIS A 112 17.55 -0.52 -11.99
C HIS A 112 16.03 -0.68 -12.18
N ALA A 113 15.46 -0.03 -13.20
CA ALA A 113 14.03 -0.09 -13.54
C ALA A 113 13.81 -0.47 -15.02
N PRO A 114 14.18 -1.70 -15.45
CA PRO A 114 14.18 -2.08 -16.87
C PRO A 114 12.79 -2.10 -17.53
N CYS A 115 11.71 -2.09 -16.74
CA CYS A 115 10.34 -1.98 -17.24
C CYS A 115 9.83 -0.55 -17.41
N CYS A 116 10.60 0.44 -16.98
CA CYS A 116 10.25 1.84 -17.09
C CYS A 116 10.84 2.42 -18.38
N SER A 117 10.00 2.89 -19.30
CA SER A 117 10.46 3.64 -20.47
C SER A 117 10.84 5.08 -20.12
N SER A 118 10.26 5.59 -19.03
CA SER A 118 10.57 6.88 -18.42
C SER A 118 10.20 6.80 -16.95
N MET A 119 10.79 7.68 -16.14
CA MET A 119 10.55 7.73 -14.69
C MET A 119 10.17 9.14 -14.29
N LYS A 120 9.10 9.24 -13.50
CA LYS A 120 8.60 10.49 -12.94
C LYS A 120 8.33 10.31 -11.46
N TYR A 121 8.45 11.38 -10.69
CA TYR A 121 8.30 11.34 -9.24
C TYR A 121 7.21 12.33 -8.82
N ALA A 122 6.14 11.83 -8.22
CA ALA A 122 5.14 12.68 -7.60
C ALA A 122 5.69 13.19 -6.27
N VAL A 123 5.89 14.50 -6.15
CA VAL A 123 6.33 15.15 -4.90
C VAL A 123 5.14 15.92 -4.34
N LEU A 124 4.56 15.44 -3.25
CA LEU A 124 3.36 15.99 -2.60
C LEU A 124 3.64 16.28 -1.12
N ASP A 125 2.97 17.29 -0.55
CA ASP A 125 3.13 17.62 0.86
C ASP A 125 2.42 16.57 1.75
N SER A 126 3.14 15.48 2.01
CA SER A 126 2.69 14.33 2.80
C SER A 126 2.74 14.56 4.30
N ILE A 127 3.38 15.63 4.77
CA ILE A 127 3.42 15.98 6.20
C ILE A 127 2.22 16.84 6.57
N LYS A 128 1.83 17.77 5.71
CA LYS A 128 0.68 18.66 5.97
C LYS A 128 -0.65 18.00 5.67
N TYR A 129 -0.74 17.15 4.64
CA TYR A 129 -2.00 16.55 4.21
C TYR A 129 -1.99 15.03 4.39
N ALA A 130 -3.08 14.52 4.98
CA ALA A 130 -3.30 13.10 5.20
C ALA A 130 -3.56 12.36 3.90
N TRP A 131 -3.38 11.03 3.92
CA TRP A 131 -3.73 10.19 2.76
C TRP A 131 -5.24 10.13 2.49
N THR A 132 -6.06 10.45 3.50
CA THR A 132 -7.52 10.57 3.41
C THR A 132 -7.98 11.93 2.91
N ASP A 133 -7.08 12.90 2.76
CA ASP A 133 -7.44 14.23 2.30
C ASP A 133 -7.85 14.21 0.82
N LYS A 134 -9.04 14.76 0.52
CA LYS A 134 -9.60 14.70 -0.83
C LYS A 134 -8.79 15.50 -1.85
N VAL A 135 -8.23 16.63 -1.43
CA VAL A 135 -7.39 17.46 -2.31
C VAL A 135 -6.10 16.72 -2.60
N GLN A 136 -5.51 16.07 -1.60
CA GLN A 136 -4.30 15.26 -1.77
C GLN A 136 -4.54 14.03 -2.67
N GLN A 137 -5.70 13.39 -2.54
CA GLN A 137 -6.11 12.30 -3.44
C GLN A 137 -6.34 12.77 -4.87
N GLN A 138 -6.90 13.97 -5.07
CA GLN A 138 -6.99 14.56 -6.41
C GLN A 138 -5.60 14.81 -6.99
N LYS A 139 -4.69 15.40 -6.21
CA LYS A 139 -3.33 15.67 -6.68
C LYS A 139 -2.60 14.40 -7.10
N VAL A 140 -2.68 13.31 -6.32
CA VAL A 140 -2.02 12.05 -6.72
C VAL A 140 -2.61 11.48 -8.01
N CYS A 141 -3.93 11.60 -8.23
CA CYS A 141 -4.54 11.24 -9.51
C CYS A 141 -4.02 12.09 -10.66
N ASP A 142 -3.96 13.42 -10.49
CA ASP A 142 -3.47 14.35 -11.51
C ASP A 142 -1.99 14.06 -11.85
N ARG A 143 -1.18 13.71 -10.83
CA ARG A 143 0.20 13.26 -11.02
C ARG A 143 0.27 12.01 -11.88
N MET A 144 -0.57 11.00 -11.62
CA MET A 144 -0.57 9.75 -12.39
C MET A 144 -1.09 9.93 -13.82
N LEU A 145 -2.14 10.74 -14.01
CA LEU A 145 -2.77 10.96 -15.31
C LEU A 145 -1.81 11.60 -16.33
N THR A 146 -0.95 12.50 -15.87
CA THR A 146 -0.04 13.26 -16.74
C THR A 146 1.19 12.48 -17.22
N VAL A 147 1.41 11.26 -16.71
CA VAL A 147 2.60 10.45 -16.99
C VAL A 147 2.51 9.76 -18.35
N SER A 148 1.31 9.37 -18.75
CA SER A 148 1.05 8.70 -20.03
C SER A 148 0.12 9.53 -20.90
N GLU A 149 0.53 9.75 -22.14
CA GLU A 149 -0.26 10.45 -23.15
C GLU A 149 -1.52 9.69 -23.56
N THR A 150 -1.64 8.40 -23.21
CA THR A 150 -2.85 7.58 -23.49
C THR A 150 -3.90 7.67 -22.39
N SER A 151 -3.56 8.26 -21.24
CA SER A 151 -4.53 8.54 -20.19
C SER A 151 -5.60 9.52 -20.68
N ARG A 152 -6.86 9.26 -20.37
CA ARG A 152 -8.00 10.07 -20.83
C ARG A 152 -9.03 10.22 -19.72
N GLY A 153 -9.53 11.44 -19.54
CA GLY A 153 -10.44 11.76 -18.44
C GLY A 153 -9.78 11.47 -17.09
N GLY A 154 -10.40 10.60 -16.30
CA GLY A 154 -9.88 10.14 -15.00
C GLY A 154 -9.26 8.74 -15.03
N THR A 155 -9.02 8.15 -16.20
CA THR A 155 -8.47 6.80 -16.32
C THR A 155 -6.99 6.84 -16.71
N ILE A 156 -6.17 6.22 -15.86
CA ILE A 156 -4.71 6.13 -16.01
C ILE A 156 -4.38 4.88 -16.85
N SER A 157 -3.75 5.09 -17.99
CA SER A 157 -3.47 4.06 -18.98
C SER A 157 -1.99 3.92 -19.26
N ASP A 158 -1.55 2.72 -19.65
CA ASP A 158 -0.16 2.41 -20.05
C ASP A 158 0.90 2.86 -19.04
N THR A 159 0.59 2.87 -17.74
CA THR A 159 1.47 3.41 -16.70
C THR A 159 1.80 2.34 -15.67
N ILE A 160 3.06 2.29 -15.23
CA ILE A 160 3.46 1.52 -14.04
C ILE A 160 3.52 2.50 -12.85
N ILE A 161 2.69 2.26 -11.84
CA ILE A 161 2.61 3.07 -10.63
C ILE A 161 3.38 2.34 -9.55
N ILE A 162 4.38 2.99 -8.97
CA ILE A 162 5.15 2.48 -7.84
C ILE A 162 4.86 3.38 -6.66
N SER A 163 4.31 2.81 -5.59
CA SER A 163 4.01 3.58 -4.39
C SER A 163 4.67 2.98 -3.16
N HIS A 164 5.09 3.84 -2.24
CA HIS A 164 5.73 3.44 -0.98
C HIS A 164 4.97 3.97 0.24
N ALA A 165 4.81 3.13 1.26
CA ALA A 165 4.23 3.49 2.55
C ALA A 165 2.90 4.25 2.38
N MET A 166 2.79 5.47 2.93
CA MET A 166 1.61 6.34 2.82
C MET A 166 1.22 6.65 1.36
N GLY A 167 2.17 6.65 0.42
CA GLY A 167 1.91 6.86 -1.00
C GLY A 167 0.97 5.81 -1.59
N GLY A 168 1.04 4.56 -1.12
CA GLY A 168 0.08 3.55 -1.56
C GLY A 168 -1.31 3.72 -0.96
N LEU A 169 -1.42 4.31 0.24
CA LEU A 169 -2.73 4.69 0.79
C LEU A 169 -3.34 5.85 0.01
N LEU A 170 -2.54 6.80 -0.46
CA LEU A 170 -2.99 7.87 -1.36
C LEU A 170 -3.57 7.32 -2.65
N VAL A 171 -2.84 6.43 -3.34
CA VAL A 171 -3.31 5.77 -4.57
C VAL A 171 -4.58 4.96 -4.29
N ALA A 172 -4.59 4.16 -3.22
CA ALA A 172 -5.74 3.35 -2.85
C ALA A 172 -6.98 4.21 -2.56
N GLY A 173 -6.82 5.29 -1.80
CA GLY A 173 -7.90 6.21 -1.43
C GLY A 173 -8.49 6.88 -2.66
N ALA A 174 -7.63 7.40 -3.55
CA ALA A 174 -8.02 7.98 -4.82
C ALA A 174 -8.85 7.04 -5.70
N ILE A 175 -8.44 5.78 -5.85
CA ILE A 175 -9.17 4.78 -6.63
C ILE A 175 -10.49 4.41 -5.94
N ALA A 176 -10.44 4.12 -4.63
CA ALA A 176 -11.62 3.71 -3.86
C ALA A 176 -12.70 4.79 -3.80
N MET A 177 -12.31 6.07 -3.86
CA MET A 177 -13.23 7.20 -3.90
C MET A 177 -13.71 7.58 -5.30
N GLY A 178 -13.21 6.89 -6.34
CA GLY A 178 -13.57 7.17 -7.73
C GLY A 178 -12.98 8.48 -8.27
N THR A 179 -11.92 9.01 -7.64
CA THR A 179 -11.21 10.20 -8.09
C THR A 179 -10.48 9.94 -9.41
N CYS A 180 -9.91 8.74 -9.56
CA CYS A 180 -9.37 8.21 -10.80
C CYS A 180 -9.48 6.68 -10.84
N SER A 181 -9.26 6.07 -12.00
CA SER A 181 -9.26 4.62 -12.18
C SER A 181 -8.04 4.14 -12.97
N LEU A 182 -7.71 2.86 -12.88
CA LEU A 182 -6.63 2.24 -13.65
C LEU A 182 -7.22 1.47 -14.84
N ALA A 183 -6.70 1.70 -16.04
CA ALA A 183 -6.97 0.84 -17.18
C ALA A 183 -6.24 -0.51 -17.02
N SER A 184 -6.70 -1.54 -17.73
CA SER A 184 -6.04 -2.85 -17.77
C SER A 184 -4.60 -2.82 -18.32
N SER A 185 -4.23 -1.74 -19.03
CA SER A 185 -2.86 -1.52 -19.50
C SER A 185 -1.93 -0.90 -18.44
N SER A 186 -2.45 -0.57 -17.27
CA SER A 186 -1.69 -0.03 -16.14
C SER A 186 -1.37 -1.12 -15.12
N THR A 187 -0.30 -0.92 -14.36
CA THR A 187 0.11 -1.84 -13.29
C THR A 187 0.45 -1.04 -12.05
N TRP A 188 -0.05 -1.46 -10.89
CA TRP A 188 0.25 -0.81 -9.62
C TRP A 188 1.04 -1.75 -8.70
N ILE A 189 2.22 -1.30 -8.30
CA ILE A 189 3.13 -1.95 -7.36
C ILE A 189 3.10 -1.12 -6.07
N SER A 190 2.58 -1.71 -5.00
CA SER A 190 2.56 -1.10 -3.67
C SER A 190 3.64 -1.73 -2.79
N THR A 191 4.50 -0.90 -2.21
CA THR A 191 5.62 -1.32 -1.37
C THR A 191 5.43 -0.78 0.05
N ALA A 192 5.42 -1.69 1.04
CA ALA A 192 5.29 -1.36 2.45
C ALA A 192 4.12 -0.42 2.82
N SER A 193 3.05 -0.38 2.03
CA SER A 193 1.88 0.44 2.34
C SER A 193 1.10 -0.17 3.50
N PRO A 194 0.85 0.59 4.59
CA PRO A 194 0.21 0.07 5.78
C PRO A 194 -1.31 -0.03 5.59
N MET A 195 -1.75 -0.86 4.63
CA MET A 195 -3.16 -1.06 4.26
C MET A 195 -4.03 -1.59 5.43
N SER A 196 -3.39 -2.13 6.48
CA SER A 196 -4.05 -2.61 7.70
C SER A 196 -3.72 -1.74 8.92
N GLY A 197 -3.10 -0.58 8.74
CA GLY A 197 -2.53 0.22 9.82
C GLY A 197 -1.05 -0.09 10.10
N SER A 198 -0.47 0.65 11.07
CA SER A 198 0.93 0.56 11.45
C SER A 198 1.08 0.67 12.96
N MET A 199 1.65 -0.35 13.60
CA MET A 199 1.92 -0.34 15.04
C MET A 199 2.84 0.81 15.45
N SER A 200 3.77 1.22 14.59
CA SER A 200 4.64 2.38 14.83
C SER A 200 3.85 3.69 14.84
N SER A 201 2.82 3.81 13.99
CA SER A 201 1.91 4.96 13.99
C SER A 201 1.02 4.97 15.24
N ASP A 202 0.59 3.80 15.70
CA ASP A 202 -0.19 3.66 16.94
C ASP A 202 0.65 4.08 18.15
N TYR A 203 1.86 3.52 18.28
CA TYR A 203 2.81 3.89 19.33
C TYR A 203 3.11 5.40 19.37
N PHE A 204 3.28 6.03 18.20
CA PHE A 204 3.48 7.48 18.11
C PHE A 204 2.26 8.27 18.59
N GLN A 205 1.05 7.84 18.22
CA GLN A 205 -0.18 8.48 18.68
C GLN A 205 -0.37 8.35 20.19
N ASP A 206 0.00 7.20 20.74
CA ASP A 206 -0.04 6.95 22.19
C ASP A 206 1.03 7.77 22.92
N SER A 207 2.20 8.00 22.31
CA SER A 207 3.21 8.93 22.86
C SER A 207 2.70 10.36 22.97
N CYS A 208 1.88 10.82 22.00
CA CYS A 208 1.25 12.15 22.09
C CYS A 208 0.09 12.23 23.10
N LYS A 209 -0.26 11.13 23.77
CA LYS A 209 -1.29 11.06 24.82
C LYS A 209 -0.68 10.75 26.20
N ASP A 210 0.65 10.76 26.30
CA ASP A 210 1.39 10.37 27.51
C ASP A 210 1.12 8.92 27.97
N ASP A 211 0.89 8.02 26.99
CA ASP A 211 0.57 6.60 27.22
C ASP A 211 1.77 5.67 26.86
N THR A 212 3.01 6.18 26.83
CA THR A 212 4.21 5.38 26.45
C THR A 212 5.38 5.59 27.41
N VAL A 213 6.63 5.54 26.93
CA VAL A 213 7.82 5.79 27.77
C VAL A 213 8.14 7.28 27.78
N LEU A 214 8.40 7.82 28.97
CA LEU A 214 8.65 9.25 29.25
C LEU A 214 9.60 9.95 28.25
N PHE A 215 10.64 9.25 27.78
CA PHE A 215 11.58 9.80 26.79
C PHE A 215 10.93 10.12 25.44
N MET A 216 10.03 9.25 24.96
CA MET A 216 9.34 9.46 23.68
C MET A 216 8.28 10.54 23.79
N GLU A 217 7.55 10.61 24.90
CA GLU A 217 6.57 11.67 25.22
C GLU A 217 7.23 13.05 25.17
N ILE A 218 8.33 13.22 25.91
CA ILE A 218 9.12 14.46 25.91
C ILE A 218 9.63 14.80 24.50
N PHE A 219 10.10 13.80 23.73
CA PHE A 219 10.60 14.01 22.37
C PHE A 219 9.49 14.47 21.40
N VAL A 220 8.30 13.87 21.45
CA VAL A 220 7.20 14.23 20.53
C VAL A 220 6.57 15.58 20.85
N ASP A 221 6.54 15.96 22.13
CA ASP A 221 6.11 17.28 22.58
C ASP A 221 7.09 18.39 22.18
N LEU A 222 8.39 18.17 22.39
CA LEU A 222 9.44 19.15 22.06
C LEU A 222 9.59 19.39 20.55
N THR A 223 9.24 18.41 19.73
CA THR A 223 9.36 18.50 18.26
C THR A 223 8.14 19.15 17.61
N GLY A 224 7.07 19.42 18.38
CA GLY A 224 5.83 20.01 17.87
C GLY A 224 5.06 19.08 16.92
N TYR A 225 5.33 17.77 16.98
CA TYR A 225 4.59 16.76 16.21
C TYR A 225 3.32 16.30 16.92
N CYS A 226 3.08 16.79 18.14
CA CYS A 226 1.83 16.63 18.88
C CYS A 226 0.93 17.89 18.79
N PRO A 227 -0.41 17.72 18.76
CA PRO A 227 -1.11 16.44 18.73
C PRO A 227 -0.82 15.67 17.44
N ALA A 228 -0.67 14.35 17.55
CA ALA A 228 -0.56 13.51 16.36
C ALA A 228 -1.80 13.78 15.50
N GLY A 229 -1.62 14.44 14.36
CA GLY A 229 -2.75 14.83 13.53
C GLY A 229 -3.64 13.62 13.22
N VAL A 230 -4.93 13.85 13.01
CA VAL A 230 -5.93 12.87 12.50
C VAL A 230 -5.45 12.12 11.24
N GLN A 231 -4.36 12.58 10.65
CA GLN A 231 -3.60 12.04 9.52
C GLN A 231 -2.93 10.68 9.77
N LYS A 232 -2.77 10.27 11.04
CA LYS A 232 -2.17 8.99 11.46
C LYS A 232 -3.20 7.90 11.79
N GLN A 233 -4.47 8.14 11.51
CA GLN A 233 -5.55 7.25 11.89
C GLN A 233 -5.66 6.01 10.98
N ARG A 234 -6.16 4.93 11.58
CA ARG A 234 -6.33 3.59 11.00
C ARG A 234 -7.02 3.62 9.63
N VAL A 235 -6.56 2.77 8.72
CA VAL A 235 -7.21 2.52 7.43
C VAL A 235 -8.61 1.96 7.68
N CYS A 236 -9.65 2.63 7.15
CA CYS A 236 -11.00 2.09 7.12
C CYS A 236 -11.01 0.77 6.31
N PRO A 237 -11.71 -0.28 6.76
CA PRO A 237 -11.77 -1.58 6.07
C PRO A 237 -12.29 -1.53 4.62
N TYR A 238 -12.90 -0.41 4.21
CA TYR A 238 -13.36 -0.15 2.83
C TYR A 238 -12.24 -0.09 1.79
N VAL A 239 -11.06 0.46 2.14
CA VAL A 239 -9.94 0.61 1.19
C VAL A 239 -9.38 -0.76 0.79
N GLN A 240 -9.40 -1.74 1.71
CA GLN A 240 -8.98 -3.12 1.42
C GLN A 240 -9.89 -3.86 0.42
N GLN A 241 -11.18 -3.51 0.35
CA GLN A 241 -12.12 -4.16 -0.57
C GLN A 241 -12.06 -3.59 -1.99
N ALA A 242 -11.79 -2.29 -2.16
CA ALA A 242 -11.66 -1.68 -3.48
C ALA A 242 -10.46 -2.26 -4.26
N ILE A 243 -9.32 -2.46 -3.59
CA ILE A 243 -8.09 -2.98 -4.20
C ILE A 243 -8.27 -4.42 -4.74
N ARG A 244 -9.12 -5.25 -4.11
CA ARG A 244 -9.38 -6.61 -4.60
C ARG A 244 -10.28 -6.68 -5.83
N ARG A 245 -11.12 -5.67 -6.07
CA ARG A 245 -12.01 -5.67 -7.24
C ARG A 245 -11.27 -5.37 -8.54
N ASP A 246 -10.28 -4.47 -8.49
CA ASP A 246 -9.56 -4.03 -9.69
C ASP A 246 -8.39 -4.95 -10.08
N LEU A 247 -7.99 -5.89 -9.21
CA LEU A 247 -6.92 -6.87 -9.48
C LEU A 247 -7.44 -8.23 -9.98
N LEU A 248 -8.75 -8.40 -10.15
CA LEU A 248 -9.38 -9.67 -10.56
C LEU A 248 -10.08 -9.62 -11.93
N HIS A 249 -9.74 -8.65 -12.77
CA HIS A 249 -10.16 -8.59 -14.16
C HIS A 249 -8.99 -8.50 -15.13
#